data_AF-A0A1M7DP13-F1
#
_entry.id   AF-A0A1M7DP13-F1
#
_cell.length_a   1.000
_cell.length_b   1.000
_cell.length_c   1.000
_cell.angle_alpha   90.00
_cell.angle_beta   90.00
_cell.angle_gamma   90.00
#
_symmetry.space_group_name_H-M   'P 1'
#
loop_
_entity.id
_entity.type
_entity.pdbx_description
1 polymer ?
#
loop_
_entity_poly.entity_id
_entity_poly.type
_entity_poly.pdbx_seq_one_letter_code
_entity_poly.pdbx_strand_id
1 'polypeptide(L)'
;MCYTFLNEYEFSPLSVYLSTPPEGSGNADTDALIAEKQAIANKAAQDYNAKYNPAKRGISKGYEGIGTTANGGATFEGTQYMYPVGEGQLNRVSITAQGNRPADFDLANARAGLESTPGDAVWHHLDDYNVRTGDITLELVYKDAHRATVPHAGSCAQYDAVNGPSYNK
;
A
#
# COMPACT_ATOMS: atom_id res chain seq x y z
N MET A 1 45.18 55.57 31.58
CA MET A 1 44.72 55.38 30.18
C MET A 1 43.19 55.38 30.23
N CYS A 2 42.51 56.48 29.87
CA CYS A 2 41.97 56.78 28.52
C CYS A 2 41.12 55.60 28.00
N TYR A 3 39.80 55.66 27.78
CA TYR A 3 38.96 56.68 27.10
C TYR A 3 37.44 56.47 27.39
N THR A 4 36.70 57.60 27.46
CA THR A 4 35.32 57.96 27.01
C THR A 4 34.14 56.95 27.05
N PHE A 5 32.93 57.24 27.58
CA PHE A 5 31.89 58.30 27.39
C PHE A 5 30.76 57.93 26.39
N LEU A 6 29.50 58.20 26.82
CA LEU A 6 28.22 58.32 26.08
C LEU A 6 27.43 57.02 25.84
N ASN A 7 26.10 56.94 25.87
CA ASN A 7 25.03 57.92 26.11
C ASN A 7 23.75 57.14 26.47
N GLU A 8 22.85 57.79 27.23
CA GLU A 8 21.45 57.39 27.38
C GLU A 8 20.70 57.64 26.06
N TYR A 9 19.83 56.73 25.63
CA TYR A 9 18.73 57.05 24.70
C TYR A 9 17.55 56.09 24.90
N GLU A 10 16.38 56.69 24.77
CA GLU A 10 15.08 56.32 25.31
C GLU A 10 14.35 55.16 24.63
N PHE A 11 13.36 54.67 25.36
CA PHE A 11 12.28 53.76 24.97
C PHE A 11 11.57 54.11 23.66
N SER A 12 11.33 53.09 22.83
CA SER A 12 10.12 53.00 21.99
C SER A 12 9.70 51.53 21.87
N PRO A 13 8.43 51.16 22.12
CA PRO A 13 8.01 49.77 22.06
C PRO A 13 7.73 49.38 20.60
N LEU A 14 8.65 48.61 20.00
CA LEU A 14 8.36 47.90 18.76
C LEU A 14 7.34 46.80 19.06
N SER A 15 6.13 46.98 18.53
CA SER A 15 5.11 45.96 18.43
C SER A 15 5.69 44.73 17.73
N VAL A 16 5.85 43.63 18.47
CA VAL A 16 6.13 42.32 17.90
C VAL A 16 4.88 41.90 17.13
N TYR A 17 4.88 42.09 15.81
CA TYR A 17 4.01 41.32 14.92
C TYR A 17 4.49 39.87 14.97
N LEU A 18 3.95 39.10 15.91
CA LEU A 18 3.85 37.66 15.76
C LEU A 18 2.91 37.43 14.58
N SER A 19 3.47 37.27 13.37
CA SER A 19 2.73 36.63 12.29
C SER A 19 2.50 35.18 12.73
N THR A 20 1.32 34.90 13.24
CA THR A 20 0.80 33.54 13.30
C THR A 20 0.92 32.94 11.89
N PRO A 21 1.54 31.76 11.70
CA PRO A 21 1.42 31.08 10.42
C PRO A 21 -0.06 30.81 10.15
N PRO A 22 -0.54 30.86 8.89
CA PRO A 22 -1.91 30.51 8.58
C PRO A 22 -2.11 29.02 8.87
N GLU A 23 -2.73 28.72 10.00
CA GLU A 23 -3.35 27.42 10.22
C GLU A 23 -4.60 27.33 9.34
N GLY A 24 -4.69 26.29 8.49
CA GLY A 24 -6.00 25.82 8.02
C GLY A 24 -6.27 25.70 6.52
N SER A 25 -5.29 25.48 5.63
CA SER A 25 -5.59 25.04 4.26
C SER A 25 -4.75 23.87 3.72
N GLY A 26 -3.58 23.59 4.29
CA GLY A 26 -2.66 22.57 3.73
C GLY A 26 -3.09 21.11 3.88
N ASN A 27 -3.86 20.76 4.92
CA ASN A 27 -4.24 19.37 5.19
C ASN A 27 -5.55 18.95 4.51
N ALA A 28 -6.56 19.82 4.44
CA ALA A 28 -7.86 19.47 3.89
C ALA A 28 -7.81 19.21 2.37
N ASP A 29 -7.09 20.05 1.63
CA ASP A 29 -6.93 19.89 0.18
C ASP A 29 -6.10 18.64 -0.16
N THR A 30 -5.08 18.35 0.65
CA THR A 30 -4.27 17.12 0.54
C THR A 30 -5.10 15.88 0.86
N ASP A 31 -5.93 15.93 1.89
CA ASP A 31 -6.80 14.81 2.28
C ASP A 31 -7.89 14.53 1.24
N ALA A 32 -8.48 15.58 0.66
CA ALA A 32 -9.43 15.46 -0.44
C ALA A 32 -8.79 14.82 -1.68
N LEU A 33 -7.59 15.26 -2.06
CA LEU A 33 -6.84 14.68 -3.17
C LEU A 33 -6.47 13.21 -2.92
N ILE A 34 -6.06 12.85 -1.70
CA ILE A 34 -5.77 11.47 -1.32
C ILE A 34 -7.03 10.62 -1.41
N ALA A 35 -8.17 11.12 -0.94
CA ALA A 35 -9.45 10.41 -1.01
C ALA A 35 -9.90 10.19 -2.46
N GLU A 36 -9.76 11.19 -3.33
CA GLU A 36 -10.06 11.08 -4.76
C GLU A 36 -9.18 10.01 -5.42
N LYS A 37 -7.86 10.06 -5.21
CA LYS A 37 -6.93 9.05 -5.72
C LYS A 37 -7.24 7.65 -5.18
N GLN A 38 -7.60 7.54 -3.90
CA GLN A 38 -7.98 6.25 -3.31
C GLN A 38 -9.25 5.70 -3.97
N ALA A 39 -10.21 6.55 -4.30
CA ALA A 39 -11.41 6.14 -5.03
C ALA A 39 -11.07 5.65 -6.45
N ILE A 40 -10.15 6.32 -7.16
CA ILE A 40 -9.65 5.88 -8.48
C ILE A 40 -8.97 4.51 -8.36
N ALA A 41 -8.07 4.35 -7.41
CA ALA A 41 -7.37 3.10 -7.11
C ALA A 41 -8.36 1.95 -6.82
N ASN A 42 -9.30 2.17 -5.90
CA ASN A 42 -10.33 1.17 -5.56
C ASN A 42 -11.20 0.82 -6.77
N LYS A 43 -11.67 1.82 -7.53
CA LYS A 43 -12.51 1.60 -8.70
C LYS A 43 -11.81 0.77 -9.77
N ALA A 44 -10.52 0.98 -10.00
CA ALA A 44 -9.74 0.20 -10.95
C ALA A 44 -9.74 -1.30 -10.62
N ALA A 45 -9.52 -1.66 -9.34
CA ALA A 45 -9.60 -3.05 -8.89
C ALA A 45 -11.04 -3.58 -8.96
N GLN A 46 -12.01 -2.83 -8.46
CA GLN A 46 -13.43 -3.23 -8.44
C GLN A 46 -13.97 -3.53 -9.84
N ASP A 47 -13.74 -2.65 -10.82
CA ASP A 47 -14.24 -2.82 -12.18
C ASP A 47 -13.64 -4.07 -12.85
N TYR A 48 -12.33 -4.30 -12.66
CA TYR A 48 -11.65 -5.48 -13.20
C TYR A 48 -12.12 -6.76 -12.51
N ASN A 49 -12.19 -6.76 -11.19
CA ASN A 49 -12.59 -7.93 -10.40
C ASN A 49 -14.08 -8.27 -10.57
N ALA A 50 -14.96 -7.28 -10.76
CA ALA A 50 -16.37 -7.51 -11.07
C ALA A 50 -16.57 -8.27 -12.40
N LYS A 51 -15.69 -8.05 -13.38
CA LYS A 51 -15.69 -8.77 -14.65
C LYS A 51 -15.28 -10.25 -14.49
N TYR A 52 -14.28 -10.53 -13.66
CA TYR A 52 -13.65 -11.86 -13.61
C TYR A 52 -14.02 -12.72 -12.40
N ASN A 53 -14.51 -12.11 -11.32
CA ASN A 53 -14.94 -12.76 -10.07
C ASN A 53 -13.90 -13.80 -9.56
N PRO A 54 -12.68 -13.36 -9.22
CA PRO A 54 -11.54 -14.25 -9.02
C PRO A 54 -11.72 -15.27 -7.89
N ALA A 55 -12.34 -14.88 -6.78
CA ALA A 55 -12.67 -15.80 -5.69
C ALA A 55 -13.65 -16.90 -6.13
N LYS A 56 -14.77 -16.50 -6.76
CA LYS A 56 -15.78 -17.44 -7.30
C LYS A 56 -15.17 -18.38 -8.34
N ARG A 57 -14.26 -17.87 -9.18
CA ARG A 57 -13.53 -18.66 -10.17
C ARG A 57 -12.63 -19.71 -9.50
N GLY A 58 -11.91 -19.35 -8.45
CA GLY A 58 -11.12 -20.28 -7.65
C GLY A 58 -11.98 -21.40 -7.07
N ILE A 59 -13.10 -21.03 -6.44
CA ILE A 59 -14.08 -21.98 -5.87
C ILE A 59 -14.62 -22.93 -6.94
N SER A 60 -14.99 -22.43 -8.13
CA SER A 60 -15.49 -23.28 -9.23
C SER A 60 -14.47 -24.30 -9.75
N LYS A 61 -13.18 -24.11 -9.44
CA LYS A 61 -12.09 -25.02 -9.81
C LYS A 61 -11.70 -25.96 -8.66
N GLY A 62 -12.47 -25.99 -7.57
CA GLY A 62 -12.24 -26.85 -6.41
C GLY A 62 -11.38 -26.23 -5.31
N TYR A 63 -11.10 -24.92 -5.37
CA TYR A 63 -10.39 -24.22 -4.31
C TYR A 63 -11.38 -23.55 -3.35
N GLU A 64 -11.90 -24.34 -2.41
CA GLU A 64 -12.95 -23.92 -1.49
C GLU A 64 -12.44 -22.99 -0.37
N GLY A 65 -13.31 -22.11 0.12
CA GLY A 65 -12.97 -21.21 1.23
C GLY A 65 -12.16 -19.97 0.83
N ILE A 66 -11.76 -19.81 -0.44
CA ILE A 66 -11.19 -18.55 -0.95
C ILE A 66 -12.18 -17.41 -0.70
N GLY A 67 -11.72 -16.37 -0.01
CA GLY A 67 -12.51 -15.19 0.31
C GLY A 67 -12.43 -14.10 -0.76
N THR A 68 -13.22 -13.05 -0.56
CA THR A 68 -13.24 -11.87 -1.43
C THR A 68 -12.77 -10.64 -0.66
N THR A 69 -11.86 -9.86 -1.23
CA THR A 69 -11.39 -8.58 -0.65
C THR A 69 -12.47 -7.51 -0.75
N ALA A 70 -12.29 -6.38 -0.06
CA ALA A 70 -13.20 -5.23 -0.17
C ALA A 70 -13.34 -4.68 -1.60
N ASN A 71 -12.31 -4.85 -2.44
CA ASN A 71 -12.29 -4.43 -3.84
C ASN A 71 -12.46 -5.59 -4.83
N GLY A 72 -12.99 -6.74 -4.37
CA GLY A 72 -13.52 -7.81 -5.21
C GLY A 72 -12.53 -8.89 -5.64
N GLY A 73 -11.23 -8.79 -5.30
CA GLY A 73 -10.25 -9.81 -5.60
C GLY A 73 -10.30 -11.00 -4.65
N ALA A 74 -9.37 -11.94 -4.83
CA ALA A 74 -9.26 -13.10 -3.95
C ALA A 74 -8.40 -12.79 -2.72
N THR A 75 -8.75 -13.38 -1.58
CA THR A 75 -7.85 -13.55 -0.43
C THR A 75 -7.85 -15.02 -0.04
N PHE A 76 -6.68 -15.51 0.35
CA PHE A 76 -6.49 -16.88 0.81
C PHE A 76 -6.37 -16.97 2.33
N GLU A 77 -6.54 -15.84 3.04
CA GLU A 77 -6.45 -15.78 4.49
C GLU A 77 -7.31 -16.85 5.17
N GLY A 78 -6.70 -17.59 6.09
CA GLY A 78 -7.37 -18.65 6.85
C GLY A 78 -7.68 -19.92 6.06
N THR A 79 -7.26 -20.02 4.80
CA THR A 79 -7.41 -21.23 3.99
C THR A 79 -6.16 -22.10 4.04
N GLN A 80 -6.33 -23.39 3.69
CA GLN A 80 -5.22 -24.32 3.50
C GLN A 80 -4.29 -23.98 2.31
N TYR A 81 -4.63 -22.96 1.52
CA TYR A 81 -3.87 -22.55 0.34
C TYR A 81 -2.82 -21.48 0.64
N MET A 82 -2.85 -20.90 1.85
CA MET A 82 -1.71 -20.12 2.34
C MET A 82 -0.51 -21.05 2.52
N TYR A 83 0.65 -20.55 2.13
CA TYR A 83 1.88 -21.30 2.33
C TYR A 83 2.17 -21.43 3.84
N PRO A 84 2.53 -22.62 4.34
CA PRO A 84 2.89 -22.79 5.74
C PRO A 84 4.20 -22.07 6.05
N VAL A 85 4.32 -21.53 7.25
CA VAL A 85 5.50 -20.79 7.70
C VAL A 85 6.02 -21.35 9.01
N GLY A 86 7.34 -21.32 9.17
CA GLY A 86 8.03 -21.76 10.39
C GLY A 86 8.01 -20.70 11.50
N GLU A 87 8.72 -21.00 12.58
CA GLU A 87 8.90 -20.05 13.68
C GLU A 87 9.56 -18.75 13.19
N GLY A 88 8.95 -17.60 13.52
CA GLY A 88 9.44 -16.28 13.11
C GLY A 88 9.15 -15.89 11.67
N GLN A 89 8.50 -16.74 10.88
CA GLN A 89 8.13 -16.46 9.49
C GLN A 89 6.66 -16.03 9.35
N LEU A 90 6.37 -15.26 8.30
CA LEU A 90 5.01 -14.77 8.00
C LEU A 90 4.61 -15.14 6.57
N ASN A 91 3.37 -15.58 6.38
CA ASN A 91 2.78 -15.79 5.05
C ASN A 91 1.83 -14.66 4.65
N ARG A 92 1.77 -13.60 5.45
CA ARG A 92 1.03 -12.38 5.14
C ARG A 92 1.82 -11.19 5.66
N VAL A 93 2.12 -10.24 4.79
CA VAL A 93 2.96 -9.08 5.13
C VAL A 93 2.44 -7.82 4.46
N SER A 94 2.62 -6.68 5.14
CA SER A 94 2.42 -5.35 4.56
C SER A 94 3.78 -4.76 4.19
N ILE A 95 3.88 -4.22 2.97
CA ILE A 95 5.06 -3.51 2.47
C ILE A 95 4.63 -2.22 1.76
N THR A 96 5.56 -1.30 1.57
CA THR A 96 5.35 -0.17 0.65
C THR A 96 5.54 -0.65 -0.79
N ALA A 97 4.56 -0.38 -1.67
CA ALA A 97 4.59 -0.78 -3.07
C ALA A 97 5.79 -0.17 -3.81
N GLN A 98 6.51 -0.99 -4.58
CA GLN A 98 7.68 -0.58 -5.34
C GLN A 98 7.37 -0.23 -6.80
N GLY A 99 6.15 -0.50 -7.27
CA GLY A 99 5.82 -0.40 -8.68
C GLY A 99 6.46 -1.49 -9.55
N ASN A 100 7.08 -2.50 -8.94
CA ASN A 100 7.81 -3.58 -9.61
C ASN A 100 7.59 -4.91 -8.86
N ARG A 101 7.06 -5.95 -9.53
CA ARG A 101 6.69 -7.21 -8.86
C ARG A 101 7.88 -7.94 -8.23
N PRO A 102 9.03 -8.12 -8.93
CA PRO A 102 10.21 -8.69 -8.29
C PRO A 102 10.64 -7.94 -7.03
N ALA A 103 10.69 -6.61 -7.08
CA ALA A 103 11.06 -5.80 -5.91
C ALA A 103 10.07 -5.92 -4.74
N ASP A 104 8.77 -5.97 -5.03
CA ASP A 104 7.76 -6.25 -4.01
C ASP A 104 7.97 -7.64 -3.38
N PHE A 105 8.30 -8.65 -4.19
CA PHE A 105 8.54 -10.00 -3.69
C PHE A 105 9.78 -10.06 -2.81
N ASP A 106 10.86 -9.36 -3.17
CA ASP A 106 12.08 -9.28 -2.36
C ASP A 106 11.80 -8.60 -1.01
N LEU A 107 11.04 -7.50 -0.99
CA LEU A 107 10.63 -6.85 0.25
C LEU A 107 9.69 -7.74 1.09
N ALA A 108 8.76 -8.43 0.44
CA ALA A 108 7.86 -9.35 1.13
C ALA A 108 8.64 -10.52 1.77
N ASN A 109 9.61 -11.09 1.06
CA ASN A 109 10.50 -12.13 1.59
C ASN A 109 11.27 -11.64 2.81
N ALA A 110 11.91 -10.47 2.72
CA ALA A 110 12.64 -9.87 3.82
C ALA A 110 11.72 -9.61 5.04
N ARG A 111 10.52 -9.09 4.81
CA ARG A 111 9.54 -8.83 5.89
C ARG A 111 8.99 -10.12 6.51
N ALA A 112 8.89 -11.18 5.73
CA ALA A 112 8.41 -12.49 6.10
C ALA A 112 9.45 -13.38 6.79
N GLY A 113 10.71 -12.94 6.90
CA GLY A 113 11.79 -13.78 7.43
C GLY A 113 12.17 -14.92 6.48
N LEU A 114 12.01 -14.72 5.17
CA LEU A 114 12.35 -15.67 4.11
C LEU A 114 13.58 -15.18 3.35
N GLU A 115 14.50 -16.09 3.04
CA GLU A 115 15.64 -15.77 2.15
C GLU A 115 15.18 -15.56 0.70
N SER A 116 14.16 -16.29 0.27
CA SER A 116 13.55 -16.18 -1.05
C SER A 116 12.15 -16.80 -1.05
N THR A 117 11.35 -16.48 -2.08
CA THR A 117 10.03 -17.07 -2.27
C THR A 117 10.17 -18.57 -2.55
N PRO A 118 9.49 -19.45 -1.81
CA PRO A 118 9.53 -20.88 -2.06
C PRO A 118 9.11 -21.26 -3.49
N GLY A 119 9.72 -22.31 -4.05
CA GLY A 119 9.60 -22.64 -5.47
C GLY A 119 8.19 -23.01 -5.94
N ASP A 120 7.32 -23.47 -5.05
CA ASP A 120 5.92 -23.82 -5.27
C ASP A 120 4.93 -22.75 -4.79
N ALA A 121 5.44 -21.64 -4.27
CA ALA A 121 4.66 -20.51 -3.76
C ALA A 121 4.83 -19.25 -4.61
N VAL A 122 3.90 -18.30 -4.44
CA VAL A 122 3.96 -16.97 -5.02
C VAL A 122 3.35 -15.97 -4.04
N TRP A 123 3.89 -14.76 -4.03
CA TRP A 123 3.25 -13.66 -3.32
C TRP A 123 2.07 -13.13 -4.13
N HIS A 124 0.90 -13.22 -3.54
CA HIS A 124 -0.37 -12.73 -4.06
C HIS A 124 -0.62 -11.31 -3.52
N HIS A 125 -0.75 -10.34 -4.43
CA HIS A 125 -1.09 -8.96 -4.10
C HIS A 125 -2.59 -8.83 -3.79
N LEU A 126 -2.95 -8.41 -2.56
CA LEU A 126 -4.33 -8.04 -2.23
C LEU A 126 -4.72 -6.71 -2.87
N ASP A 127 -6.02 -6.45 -3.02
CA ASP A 127 -6.53 -5.18 -3.56
C ASP A 127 -6.73 -4.12 -2.46
N ASP A 128 -5.68 -3.83 -1.69
CA ASP A 128 -5.74 -2.92 -0.54
C ASP A 128 -4.73 -1.76 -0.60
N TYR A 129 -4.31 -1.36 -1.81
CA TYR A 129 -3.35 -0.26 -1.97
C TYR A 129 -3.82 1.01 -1.24
N ASN A 130 -3.00 1.47 -0.31
CA ASN A 130 -3.26 2.69 0.46
C ASN A 130 -2.52 3.86 -0.18
N VAL A 131 -3.25 4.78 -0.81
CA VAL A 131 -2.66 5.95 -1.49
C VAL A 131 -1.91 6.87 -0.53
N ARG A 132 -2.31 6.95 0.73
CA ARG A 132 -1.68 7.82 1.72
C ARG A 132 -0.31 7.32 2.14
N THR A 133 -0.19 6.02 2.39
CA THR A 133 1.04 5.42 2.93
C THR A 133 1.89 4.74 1.86
N GLY A 134 1.29 4.40 0.72
CA GLY A 134 1.90 3.58 -0.32
C GLY A 134 1.88 2.09 -0.03
N ASP A 135 1.20 1.66 1.05
CA ASP A 135 1.27 0.27 1.50
C ASP A 135 0.32 -0.66 0.73
N ILE A 136 0.76 -1.91 0.63
CA ILE A 136 0.04 -3.05 0.06
C ILE A 136 0.24 -4.26 0.94
N THR A 137 -0.75 -5.17 0.97
CA THR A 137 -0.59 -6.47 1.60
C THR A 137 -0.32 -7.56 0.56
N LEU A 138 0.61 -8.45 0.88
CA LEU A 138 0.88 -9.67 0.13
C LEU A 138 0.60 -10.91 0.98
N GLU A 139 0.03 -11.93 0.34
CA GLU A 139 -0.19 -13.26 0.91
C GLU A 139 0.69 -14.28 0.18
N LEU A 140 1.48 -15.06 0.91
CA LEU A 140 2.25 -16.15 0.33
C LEU A 140 1.33 -17.36 0.16
N VAL A 141 1.14 -17.78 -1.08
CA VAL A 141 0.15 -18.80 -1.44
C VAL A 141 0.74 -19.82 -2.40
N TYR A 142 0.19 -21.03 -2.41
CA TYR A 142 0.57 -22.03 -3.40
C TYR A 142 0.23 -21.55 -4.82
N LYS A 143 1.16 -21.76 -5.77
CA LYS A 143 1.01 -21.32 -7.18
C LYS A 143 -0.24 -21.87 -7.86
N ASP A 144 -0.63 -23.09 -7.52
CA ASP A 144 -1.82 -23.74 -8.08
C ASP A 144 -3.11 -23.02 -7.67
N ALA A 145 -3.21 -22.65 -6.39
CA ALA A 145 -4.34 -21.88 -5.85
C ALA A 145 -4.37 -20.45 -6.41
N HIS A 146 -3.22 -19.78 -6.48
CA HIS A 146 -3.11 -18.46 -7.11
C HIS A 146 -3.58 -18.49 -8.58
N ARG A 147 -3.11 -19.44 -9.38
CA ARG A 147 -3.54 -19.61 -10.77
C ARG A 147 -5.03 -19.89 -10.92
N ALA A 148 -5.68 -20.48 -9.93
CA ALA A 148 -7.10 -20.74 -9.96
C ALA A 148 -7.91 -19.42 -9.97
N THR A 149 -7.41 -18.37 -9.33
CA THR A 149 -8.07 -17.06 -9.20
C THR A 149 -7.67 -16.06 -10.28
N VAL A 150 -6.68 -16.37 -11.12
CA VAL A 150 -6.29 -15.53 -12.28
C VAL A 150 -7.34 -15.63 -13.40
N PRO A 151 -7.72 -14.52 -14.08
CA PRO A 151 -7.20 -13.15 -13.89
C PRO A 151 -7.82 -12.39 -12.70
N HIS A 152 -7.02 -11.54 -12.07
CA HIS A 152 -7.40 -10.59 -11.01
C HIS A 152 -6.56 -9.30 -11.12
N ALA A 153 -7.02 -8.24 -10.46
CA ALA A 153 -6.33 -6.94 -10.46
C ALA A 153 -5.13 -6.92 -9.52
N GLY A 154 -5.37 -7.09 -8.22
CA GLY A 154 -4.40 -6.86 -7.15
C GLY A 154 -4.09 -5.37 -6.96
N SER A 155 -3.37 -5.06 -5.88
CA SER A 155 -2.87 -3.72 -5.60
C SER A 155 -1.95 -3.16 -6.68
N CYS A 156 -1.35 -4.00 -7.52
CA CYS A 156 -0.60 -3.56 -8.70
C CYS A 156 -1.44 -2.68 -9.64
N ALA A 157 -2.69 -3.07 -9.91
CA ALA A 157 -3.58 -2.30 -10.77
C ALA A 157 -4.02 -0.99 -10.09
N GLN A 158 -4.21 -1.03 -8.77
CA GLN A 158 -4.56 0.15 -7.97
C GLN A 158 -3.43 1.18 -7.95
N TYR A 159 -2.19 0.71 -7.78
CA TYR A 159 -0.98 1.53 -7.84
C TYR A 159 -0.81 2.15 -9.23
N ASP A 160 -0.89 1.34 -10.29
CA ASP A 160 -0.74 1.80 -11.67
C ASP A 160 -1.80 2.86 -12.04
N ALA A 161 -3.03 2.75 -11.50
CA ALA A 161 -4.12 3.67 -11.77
C ALA A 161 -3.85 5.11 -11.28
N VAL A 162 -3.00 5.30 -10.26
CA VAL A 162 -2.73 6.63 -9.69
C VAL A 162 -1.28 7.10 -9.89
N ASN A 163 -0.34 6.18 -10.12
CA ASN A 163 1.08 6.48 -10.33
C ASN A 163 1.52 6.31 -11.80
N GLY A 164 0.63 5.81 -12.67
CA GLY A 164 0.94 5.43 -14.04
C GLY A 164 1.47 3.99 -14.14
N PRO A 165 1.46 3.39 -15.34
CA PRO A 165 1.79 1.98 -15.51
C PRO A 165 3.24 1.69 -15.10
N SER A 166 3.48 0.71 -14.24
CA SER A 166 4.82 0.24 -13.90
C SER A 166 4.91 -1.28 -13.76
N TYR A 167 3.86 -1.94 -13.25
CA TYR A 167 3.91 -3.36 -12.93
C TYR A 167 3.90 -4.31 -14.14
N ASN A 168 3.47 -3.83 -15.31
CA ASN A 168 3.37 -4.62 -16.55
C ASN A 168 4.22 -4.03 -17.69
N LYS A 169 5.30 -3.30 -17.35
CA LYS A 169 6.26 -2.75 -18.32
C LYS A 169 7.39 -3.71 -18.64
#